data_AF-A0A7D7C4K2-F1
#
_entry.id   AF-A0A7D7C4K2-F1
#
_cell.length_a   1.000
_cell.length_b   1.000
_cell.length_c   1.000
_cell.angle_alpha   90.00
_cell.angle_beta   90.00
_cell.angle_gamma   90.00
#
_symmetry.space_group_name_H-M   'P 1'
#
loop_
_entity.id
_entity.type
_entity.pdbx_description
1 polymer ?
#
loop_
_entity_poly.entity_id
_entity_poly.type
_entity_poly.pdbx_seq_one_letter_code
_entity_poly.pdbx_strand_id
1 'polypeptide(L)'
;MREQQVRDKESVENKKVEVEKKLVEQSQNAKELSDLQNELSVKKAEREVYVSSIAIEKASAEKDKKDLEAKRDEAIRQAEAAKKAEAERIAKLKAAQEQQAKEQQTRNALAAQQVGQGIATATSSQQSITSQADVSIGATSSAKGQAIAAAALAQLGVMQDCTRLATNALRAAGINYHGWPIGYMSLGTVVSAAEAQPGDLIYYANGGMGLAHIAVYIGNGKAVHGGWNGNTTVVNTAYVGSGPVFIRVK
;
A
#
# COMPACT_ATOMS: atom_id res chain seq x y z
N MET A 1 -23.28 -55.24 3.19
CA MET A 1 -24.02 -54.16 2.51
C MET A 1 -23.93 -52.81 3.23
N ARG A 2 -24.25 -52.72 4.54
CA ARG A 2 -24.22 -51.44 5.28
C ARG A 2 -22.85 -50.78 5.38
N GLU A 3 -21.77 -51.55 5.59
CA GLU A 3 -20.41 -51.00 5.66
C GLU A 3 -19.94 -50.40 4.33
N GLN A 4 -20.37 -50.97 3.20
CA GLN A 4 -20.08 -50.42 1.87
C GLN A 4 -20.81 -49.08 1.68
N GLN A 5 -22.08 -48.99 2.08
CA GLN A 5 -22.86 -47.75 2.02
C GLN A 5 -22.27 -46.63 2.89
N VAL A 6 -21.69 -46.95 4.05
CA VAL A 6 -21.03 -45.95 4.91
C VAL A 6 -19.77 -45.41 4.26
N ARG A 7 -18.92 -46.29 3.70
CA ARG A 7 -17.70 -45.89 2.98
C ARG A 7 -18.01 -45.07 1.73
N ASP A 8 -19.03 -45.46 0.98
CA ASP A 8 -19.47 -44.73 -0.21
C ASP A 8 -19.99 -43.34 0.17
N LYS A 9 -20.73 -43.22 1.28
CA LYS A 9 -21.22 -41.93 1.80
C LYS A 9 -20.07 -41.02 2.24
N GLU A 10 -19.10 -41.55 2.98
CA GLU A 10 -17.92 -40.79 3.43
C GLU A 10 -17.06 -40.32 2.24
N SER A 11 -16.90 -41.17 1.22
CA SER A 11 -16.24 -40.80 -0.03
C SER A 11 -16.98 -39.67 -0.77
N VAL A 12 -18.32 -39.69 -0.81
CA VAL A 12 -19.11 -38.63 -1.44
C VAL A 12 -18.98 -37.31 -0.67
N GLU A 13 -19.03 -37.36 0.66
CA GLU A 13 -18.87 -36.17 1.52
C GLU A 13 -17.48 -35.54 1.34
N ASN A 14 -16.42 -36.37 1.34
CA ASN A 14 -15.04 -35.91 1.12
C ASN A 14 -14.86 -35.31 -0.28
N LYS A 15 -15.42 -35.94 -1.32
CA LYS A 15 -15.40 -35.39 -2.69
C LYS A 15 -16.17 -34.08 -2.78
N LYS A 16 -17.29 -33.94 -2.08
CA LYS A 16 -18.08 -32.71 -2.05
C LYS A 16 -17.28 -31.56 -1.42
N VAL A 17 -16.62 -31.81 -0.28
CA VAL A 17 -15.74 -30.83 0.37
C VAL A 17 -14.57 -30.45 -0.54
N GLU A 18 -13.97 -31.42 -1.23
CA GLU A 18 -12.88 -31.16 -2.17
C GLU A 18 -13.34 -30.31 -3.37
N VAL A 19 -14.52 -30.60 -3.92
CA VAL A 19 -15.12 -29.82 -5.01
C VAL A 19 -15.44 -28.40 -4.55
N GLU A 20 -16.02 -28.22 -3.37
CA GLU A 20 -16.28 -26.90 -2.79
C GLU A 20 -14.99 -26.10 -2.59
N LYS A 21 -13.93 -26.74 -2.08
CA LYS A 21 -12.62 -26.11 -1.93
C LYS A 21 -12.04 -25.66 -3.28
N LYS A 22 -12.09 -26.53 -4.29
CA LYS A 22 -11.64 -26.21 -5.66
C LYS A 22 -12.46 -25.10 -6.29
N LEU A 23 -13.76 -25.03 -6.02
CA LEU A 23 -14.64 -23.98 -6.54
C LEU A 23 -14.30 -22.62 -5.92
N VAL A 24 -14.02 -22.58 -4.62
CA VAL A 24 -13.57 -21.37 -3.91
C VAL A 24 -12.21 -20.92 -4.45
N GLU A 25 -11.27 -21.85 -4.64
CA GLU A 25 -9.95 -21.56 -5.20
C GLU A 25 -10.04 -21.03 -6.63
N GLN A 26 -10.86 -21.63 -7.49
CA GLN A 26 -11.09 -21.13 -8.85
C GLN A 26 -11.69 -19.73 -8.86
N SER A 27 -12.61 -19.43 -7.96
CA SER A 27 -13.19 -18.09 -7.82
C SER A 27 -12.14 -17.06 -7.36
N GLN A 28 -11.26 -17.43 -6.43
CA GLN A 28 -10.16 -16.57 -5.99
C GLN A 28 -9.16 -16.31 -7.12
N ASN A 29 -8.75 -17.36 -7.85
CA ASN A 29 -7.84 -17.25 -8.97
C ASN A 29 -8.41 -16.40 -10.11
N ALA A 30 -9.71 -16.52 -10.41
CA ALA A 30 -10.38 -15.70 -11.42
C ALA A 30 -10.39 -14.20 -11.03
N LYS A 31 -10.58 -13.91 -9.74
CA LYS A 31 -10.52 -12.55 -9.21
C LYS A 31 -9.11 -11.98 -9.28
N GLU A 32 -8.11 -12.75 -8.86
CA GLU A 32 -6.70 -12.35 -8.94
C GLU A 32 -6.25 -12.10 -10.38
N LEU A 33 -6.68 -12.94 -11.33
CA LEU A 33 -6.40 -12.74 -12.76
C LEU A 33 -7.00 -11.43 -13.29
N SER A 34 -8.24 -11.11 -12.90
CA SER A 34 -8.88 -9.85 -13.26
C SER A 34 -8.16 -8.64 -12.65
N ASP A 35 -7.71 -8.74 -11.40
CA ASP A 35 -6.95 -7.69 -10.71
C ASP A 35 -5.58 -7.48 -11.39
N LEU A 36 -4.87 -8.55 -11.75
CA LEU A 36 -3.61 -8.51 -12.49
C LEU A 36 -3.77 -7.92 -13.91
N GLN A 37 -4.84 -8.26 -14.64
CA GLN A 37 -5.09 -7.70 -15.97
C GLN A 37 -5.29 -6.18 -15.93
N ASN A 38 -6.00 -5.69 -14.91
CA ASN A 38 -6.21 -4.25 -14.73
C ASN A 38 -4.92 -3.54 -14.31
N GLU A 39 -4.14 -4.13 -13.39
CA GLU A 39 -2.82 -3.64 -13.02
C GLU A 39 -1.87 -3.56 -14.23
N LEU A 40 -1.89 -4.58 -15.08
CA LEU A 40 -1.07 -4.63 -16.30
C LEU A 40 -1.46 -3.53 -17.29
N SER A 41 -2.75 -3.18 -17.38
CA SER A 41 -3.22 -2.09 -18.23
C SER A 41 -2.70 -0.72 -17.77
N VAL A 42 -2.69 -0.47 -16.45
CA VAL A 42 -2.12 0.76 -15.86
C VAL A 42 -0.61 0.81 -16.06
N LYS A 43 0.11 -0.28 -15.76
CA LYS A 43 1.57 -0.37 -15.94
C LYS A 43 1.99 -0.18 -17.40
N LYS A 44 1.19 -0.68 -18.34
CA LYS A 44 1.45 -0.49 -19.78
C LYS A 44 1.34 0.98 -20.17
N ALA A 45 0.30 1.68 -19.70
CA ALA A 45 0.13 3.11 -19.97
C ALA A 45 1.26 3.96 -19.34
N GLU A 46 1.70 3.62 -18.11
CA GLU A 46 2.83 4.30 -17.46
C GLU A 46 4.17 4.06 -18.19
N ARG A 47 4.40 2.83 -18.66
CA ARG A 47 5.57 2.50 -19.46
C ARG A 47 5.59 3.28 -20.77
N GLU A 48 4.45 3.51 -21.41
CA GLU A 48 4.34 4.30 -22.63
C GLU A 48 4.67 5.79 -22.39
N VAL A 49 4.29 6.35 -21.24
CA VAL A 49 4.72 7.69 -20.82
C VAL A 49 6.25 7.76 -20.67
N TYR A 50 6.86 6.76 -20.01
CA TYR A 50 8.30 6.70 -19.79
C TYR A 50 9.11 6.53 -21.09
N VAL A 51 8.65 5.65 -21.98
CA VAL A 51 9.29 5.47 -23.30
C VAL A 51 9.20 6.76 -24.12
N SER A 52 8.07 7.46 -24.07
CA SER A 52 7.89 8.73 -24.77
C SER A 52 8.79 9.84 -24.21
N SER A 53 9.01 9.90 -22.89
CA SER A 53 9.96 10.87 -22.31
C SER A 53 11.40 10.62 -22.73
N ILE A 54 11.83 9.35 -22.81
CA ILE A 54 13.18 9.01 -23.28
C ILE A 54 13.34 9.36 -24.77
N ALA A 55 12.28 9.17 -25.56
CA ALA A 55 12.30 9.51 -26.98
C ALA A 55 12.48 11.03 -27.21
N ILE A 56 11.80 11.87 -26.42
CA ILE A 56 11.96 13.33 -26.44
C ILE A 56 13.39 13.73 -26.09
N GLU A 57 13.98 13.11 -25.08
CA GLU A 57 15.34 13.41 -24.60
C GLU A 57 16.42 13.04 -25.64
N LYS A 58 16.15 12.06 -26.49
CA LYS A 58 17.03 11.62 -27.59
C LYS A 58 16.78 12.36 -28.92
N ALA A 59 15.70 13.12 -29.03
CA ALA A 59 15.36 13.81 -30.28
C ALA A 59 16.22 15.07 -30.46
N SER A 60 16.94 15.15 -31.58
CA SER A 60 17.81 16.29 -31.93
C SER A 60 17.12 17.34 -32.80
N ALA A 61 15.97 17.01 -33.41
CA ALA A 61 15.20 17.92 -34.27
C ALA A 61 13.98 18.49 -33.53
N GLU A 62 13.78 19.81 -33.64
CA GLU A 62 12.74 20.57 -32.94
C GLU A 62 11.31 20.13 -33.32
N LYS A 63 11.12 19.75 -34.59
CA LYS A 63 9.84 19.20 -35.09
C LYS A 63 9.54 17.83 -34.46
N ASP A 64 10.53 16.96 -34.37
CA ASP A 64 10.38 15.63 -33.77
C ASP A 64 10.07 15.74 -32.27
N LYS A 65 10.66 16.74 -31.60
CA LYS A 65 10.37 17.03 -30.19
C LYS A 65 8.89 17.39 -29.98
N LYS A 66 8.31 18.24 -30.84
CA LYS A 66 6.90 18.66 -30.76
C LYS A 66 5.93 17.49 -31.01
N ASP A 67 6.24 16.63 -31.98
CA ASP A 67 5.43 15.44 -32.27
C ASP A 67 5.53 14.40 -31.14
N LEU A 68 6.69 14.28 -30.50
CA LEU A 68 6.90 13.39 -29.34
C LEU A 68 6.27 13.95 -28.05
N GLU A 69 6.26 15.27 -27.86
CA GLU A 69 5.53 15.95 -26.78
C GLU A 69 4.02 15.69 -26.91
N ALA A 70 3.45 15.82 -28.11
CA ALA A 70 2.05 15.48 -28.34
C ALA A 70 1.73 14.01 -28.05
N LYS A 71 2.63 13.08 -28.39
CA LYS A 71 2.49 11.65 -28.06
C LYS A 71 2.59 11.38 -26.56
N ARG A 72 3.47 12.10 -25.85
CA ARG A 72 3.61 12.02 -24.40
C ARG A 72 2.34 12.52 -23.70
N ASP A 73 1.78 13.65 -24.15
CA ASP A 73 0.57 14.21 -23.56
C ASP A 73 -0.65 13.28 -23.77
N GLU A 74 -0.72 12.62 -24.92
CA GLU A 74 -1.73 11.60 -25.17
C GLU A 74 -1.53 10.35 -24.29
N ALA A 75 -0.29 9.87 -24.14
CA ALA A 75 0.02 8.77 -23.23
C ALA A 75 -0.31 9.11 -21.77
N ILE A 76 -0.09 10.38 -21.35
CA ILE A 76 -0.47 10.86 -20.02
C ILE A 76 -1.99 10.82 -19.85
N ARG A 77 -2.77 11.32 -20.82
CA ARG A 77 -4.24 11.23 -20.76
C ARG A 77 -4.74 9.80 -20.67
N GLN A 78 -4.15 8.89 -21.45
CA GLN A 78 -4.54 7.47 -21.43
C GLN A 78 -4.19 6.82 -20.09
N ALA A 79 -3.03 7.14 -19.51
CA ALA A 79 -2.65 6.68 -18.18
C ALA A 79 -3.57 7.23 -17.08
N GLU A 80 -3.96 8.50 -17.14
CA GLU A 80 -4.90 9.12 -16.21
C GLU A 80 -6.31 8.52 -16.33
N ALA A 81 -6.78 8.29 -17.56
CA ALA A 81 -8.07 7.63 -17.81
C ALA A 81 -8.09 6.19 -17.28
N ALA A 82 -7.01 5.42 -17.49
CA ALA A 82 -6.87 4.07 -16.96
C ALA A 82 -6.85 4.06 -15.42
N LYS A 83 -6.13 5.00 -14.79
CA LYS A 83 -6.12 5.17 -13.33
C LYS A 83 -7.48 5.56 -12.77
N LYS A 84 -8.19 6.46 -13.44
CA LYS A 84 -9.55 6.85 -13.05
C LYS A 84 -10.51 5.67 -13.14
N ALA A 85 -10.45 4.90 -14.22
CA ALA A 85 -11.27 3.69 -14.38
C ALA A 85 -10.98 2.65 -13.28
N GLU A 86 -9.71 2.43 -12.93
CA GLU A 86 -9.35 1.51 -11.85
C GLU A 86 -9.75 2.05 -10.47
N ALA A 87 -9.60 3.35 -10.22
CA ALA A 87 -10.06 3.98 -8.98
C ALA A 87 -11.59 3.87 -8.82
N GLU A 88 -12.36 4.08 -9.89
CA GLU A 88 -13.81 3.89 -9.91
C GLU A 88 -14.20 2.42 -9.68
N ARG A 89 -13.46 1.47 -10.26
CA ARG A 89 -13.65 0.04 -10.03
C ARG A 89 -13.39 -0.32 -8.57
N ILE A 90 -12.29 0.14 -7.99
CA ILE A 90 -11.93 -0.09 -6.57
C ILE A 90 -12.96 0.55 -5.64
N ALA A 91 -13.45 1.76 -5.95
CA ALA A 91 -14.50 2.42 -5.17
C ALA A 91 -15.81 1.61 -5.19
N LYS A 92 -16.21 1.10 -6.36
CA LYS A 92 -17.39 0.22 -6.49
C LYS A 92 -17.23 -1.09 -5.71
N LEU A 93 -16.05 -1.71 -5.75
CA LEU A 93 -15.76 -2.93 -4.99
C LEU A 93 -15.81 -2.69 -3.47
N LYS A 94 -15.25 -1.58 -2.99
CA LYS A 94 -15.32 -1.20 -1.57
C LYS A 94 -16.75 -0.93 -1.11
N ALA A 95 -17.52 -0.19 -1.92
CA ALA A 95 -18.93 0.07 -1.63
C ALA A 95 -19.76 -1.22 -1.57
N ALA A 96 -19.53 -2.16 -2.49
CA ALA A 96 -20.18 -3.46 -2.49
C ALA A 96 -19.81 -4.32 -1.27
N GLN A 97 -18.53 -4.31 -0.86
CA GLN A 97 -18.07 -5.01 0.35
C GLN A 97 -18.66 -4.41 1.63
N GLU A 98 -18.75 -3.08 1.72
CA GLU A 98 -19.33 -2.40 2.89
C GLU A 98 -20.84 -2.69 3.00
N GLN A 99 -21.55 -2.75 1.87
CA GLN A 99 -22.95 -3.13 1.82
C GLN A 99 -23.15 -4.60 2.26
N GLN A 100 -22.32 -5.52 1.77
CA GLN A 100 -22.34 -6.92 2.21
C GLN A 100 -22.02 -7.07 3.71
N ALA A 101 -21.09 -6.28 4.25
CA ALA A 101 -20.78 -6.28 5.67
C ALA A 101 -21.95 -5.78 6.53
N LYS A 102 -22.65 -4.72 6.10
CA LYS A 102 -23.85 -4.21 6.78
C LYS A 102 -25.02 -5.20 6.72
N GLU A 103 -25.22 -5.87 5.59
CA GLU A 103 -26.23 -6.94 5.45
C GLU A 103 -25.89 -8.15 6.33
N GLN A 104 -24.61 -8.54 6.40
CA GLN A 104 -24.16 -9.62 7.28
C GLN A 104 -24.32 -9.26 8.77
N GLN A 105 -24.03 -8.01 9.16
CA GLN A 105 -24.27 -7.52 10.52
C GLN A 105 -25.76 -7.50 10.87
N THR A 106 -26.62 -7.11 9.92
CA THR A 106 -28.08 -7.15 10.10
C THR A 106 -28.58 -8.58 10.26
N ARG A 107 -28.09 -9.53 9.44
CA ARG A 107 -28.40 -10.95 9.58
C ARG A 107 -27.92 -11.55 10.91
N ASN A 108 -26.72 -11.19 11.36
CA ASN A 108 -26.18 -11.66 12.63
C ASN A 108 -26.92 -11.04 13.83
N ALA A 109 -27.36 -9.78 13.75
CA ALA A 109 -28.16 -9.13 14.79
C ALA A 109 -29.57 -9.75 14.91
N LEU A 110 -30.18 -10.14 13.78
CA LEU A 110 -31.44 -10.89 13.76
C LEU A 110 -31.28 -12.30 14.35
N ALA A 111 -30.13 -12.95 14.18
CA ALA A 111 -29.82 -14.25 14.79
C ALA A 111 -29.53 -14.15 16.31
N ALA A 112 -28.94 -13.05 16.78
CA ALA A 112 -28.63 -12.82 18.20
C ALA A 112 -29.87 -12.51 19.06
N GLN A 113 -30.98 -12.07 18.48
CA GLN A 113 -32.23 -11.81 19.19
C GLN A 113 -32.99 -13.08 19.63
N GLN A 114 -32.53 -14.28 19.23
CA GLN A 114 -33.15 -15.55 19.60
C GLN A 114 -32.42 -16.31 20.73
N VAL A 115 -31.31 -15.80 21.27
CA VAL A 115 -30.58 -16.48 22.36
C VAL A 115 -30.06 -15.47 23.40
N GLY A 116 -30.71 -15.42 24.58
CA GLY A 116 -30.04 -15.02 25.83
C GLY A 116 -30.58 -13.79 26.56
N GLN A 117 -31.66 -13.98 27.33
CA GLN A 117 -31.78 -13.33 28.64
C GLN A 117 -30.66 -13.86 29.54
N GLY A 118 -29.87 -12.98 30.16
CA GLY A 118 -28.90 -13.41 31.17
C GLY A 118 -27.81 -12.41 31.55
N ILE A 119 -28.10 -11.65 32.60
CA ILE A 119 -27.18 -11.16 33.65
C ILE A 119 -26.27 -9.96 33.31
N ALA A 120 -26.51 -8.90 34.09
CA ALA A 120 -25.72 -7.67 34.22
C ALA A 120 -24.49 -7.85 35.13
N THR A 121 -23.54 -6.91 35.02
CA THR A 121 -22.93 -6.06 36.09
C THR A 121 -21.39 -5.94 36.00
N ALA A 122 -20.91 -4.72 36.35
CA ALA A 122 -19.54 -4.23 36.63
C ALA A 122 -18.77 -3.67 35.41
N THR A 123 -18.60 -2.36 35.21
CA THR A 123 -17.95 -1.26 35.99
C THR A 123 -16.52 -0.96 35.49
N SER A 124 -16.39 0.24 34.92
CA SER A 124 -15.26 1.20 34.94
C SER A 124 -13.81 0.69 35.06
N SER A 125 -12.98 1.05 34.08
CA SER A 125 -11.86 1.99 34.32
C SER A 125 -11.19 2.42 33.00
N GLN A 126 -11.08 3.73 32.82
CA GLN A 126 -10.14 4.38 31.92
C GLN A 126 -8.72 3.98 32.29
N GLN A 127 -7.92 3.59 31.30
CA GLN A 127 -6.48 3.81 31.38
C GLN A 127 -5.89 4.06 30.01
N SER A 128 -5.57 5.32 29.79
CA SER A 128 -4.70 5.83 28.73
C SER A 128 -3.33 5.17 28.84
N ILE A 129 -2.90 4.48 27.79
CA ILE A 129 -1.52 4.02 27.66
C ILE A 129 -0.86 4.90 26.60
N THR A 130 -0.13 5.90 27.07
CA THR A 130 0.91 6.59 26.33
C THR A 130 2.08 5.63 26.13
N SER A 131 2.12 4.93 24.99
CA SER A 131 3.32 4.19 24.59
C SER A 131 4.24 5.11 23.80
N GLN A 132 5.02 5.91 24.53
CA GLN A 132 6.28 6.47 24.04
C GLN A 132 7.23 5.28 23.86
N ALA A 133 7.31 4.78 22.63
CA ALA A 133 8.38 3.87 22.25
C ALA A 133 9.63 4.73 22.01
N ASP A 134 10.51 4.70 22.99
CA ASP A 134 11.87 5.22 22.92
C ASP A 134 12.62 4.44 21.82
N VAL A 135 12.75 5.04 20.64
CA VAL A 135 13.58 4.51 19.55
C VAL A 135 14.90 5.27 19.61
N SER A 136 15.87 4.67 20.31
CA SER A 136 17.25 5.13 20.31
C SER A 136 17.77 5.16 18.87
N ILE A 137 18.01 6.36 18.35
CA ILE A 137 18.55 6.61 17.01
C ILE A 137 20.01 6.14 17.04
N GLY A 138 20.31 5.04 16.37
CA GLY A 138 21.66 4.48 16.27
C GLY A 138 22.68 5.51 15.76
N ALA A 139 23.81 5.59 16.45
CA ALA A 139 24.86 6.61 16.38
C ALA A 139 25.72 6.63 15.09
N THR A 140 25.20 6.17 13.95
CA THR A 140 25.93 6.13 12.66
C THR A 140 25.22 6.86 11.51
N SER A 141 24.05 7.46 11.74
CA SER A 141 23.33 8.27 10.75
C SER A 141 23.93 9.67 10.60
N SER A 142 23.97 10.19 9.38
CA SER A 142 24.39 11.58 9.12
C SER A 142 23.46 12.58 9.83
N ALA A 143 23.95 13.77 10.18
CA ALA A 143 23.14 14.81 10.83
C ALA A 143 21.85 15.13 10.03
N LYS A 144 21.94 15.08 8.70
CA LYS A 144 20.80 15.23 7.79
C LYS A 144 19.80 14.08 7.94
N GLY A 145 20.26 12.84 7.96
CA GLY A 145 19.42 11.66 8.18
C GLY A 145 18.72 11.70 9.55
N GLN A 146 19.44 12.06 10.60
CA GLN A 146 18.87 12.23 11.94
C GLN A 146 17.74 13.27 11.96
N ALA A 147 17.95 14.42 11.31
CA ALA A 147 16.91 15.45 11.21
C ALA A 147 15.66 14.95 10.49
N ILE A 148 15.82 14.20 9.40
CA ILE A 148 14.70 13.62 8.64
C ILE A 148 13.95 12.59 9.47
N ALA A 149 14.66 11.66 10.13
CA ALA A 149 14.04 10.64 10.97
C ALA A 149 13.26 11.26 12.14
N ALA A 150 13.86 12.24 12.83
CA ALA A 150 13.21 12.95 13.92
C ALA A 150 11.97 13.71 13.43
N ALA A 151 12.06 14.40 12.29
CA ALA A 151 10.93 15.11 11.70
C ALA A 151 9.82 14.18 11.22
N ALA A 152 10.13 12.96 10.77
CA ALA A 152 9.12 11.96 10.44
C ALA A 152 8.40 11.45 11.71
N LEU A 153 9.14 11.15 12.77
CA LEU A 153 8.58 10.73 14.06
C LEU A 153 7.71 11.81 14.72
N ALA A 154 8.06 13.08 14.56
CA ALA A 154 7.26 14.21 15.04
C ALA A 154 5.88 14.34 14.37
N GLN A 155 5.65 13.61 13.26
CA GLN A 155 4.40 13.63 12.51
C GLN A 155 3.47 12.45 12.84
N LEU A 156 3.83 11.58 13.80
CA LEU A 156 2.99 10.44 14.18
C LEU A 156 1.59 10.90 14.61
N GLY A 157 0.56 10.20 14.13
CA GLY A 157 -0.85 10.52 14.37
C GLY A 157 -1.43 11.60 13.44
N VAL A 158 -0.61 12.30 12.65
CA VAL A 158 -1.11 13.28 11.68
C VAL A 158 -1.80 12.57 10.51
N MET A 159 -2.97 13.07 10.12
CA MET A 159 -3.70 12.62 8.93
C MET A 159 -3.11 13.26 7.67
N GLN A 160 -2.36 12.51 6.88
CA GLN A 160 -1.69 12.98 5.67
C GLN A 160 -1.26 11.79 4.80
N ASP A 161 -1.04 12.02 3.51
CA ASP A 161 -0.51 10.98 2.62
C ASP A 161 1.00 10.74 2.80
N CYS A 162 1.50 9.73 2.12
CA CYS A 162 2.91 9.31 2.18
C CYS A 162 3.89 10.38 1.67
N THR A 163 3.53 11.15 0.63
CA THR A 163 4.43 12.15 0.04
C THR A 163 4.46 13.42 0.88
N ARG A 164 3.36 13.81 1.53
CA ARG A 164 3.36 14.92 2.52
C ARG A 164 4.25 14.62 3.70
N LEU A 165 4.16 13.41 4.28
CA LEU A 165 5.05 12.96 5.34
C LEU A 165 6.53 13.11 4.92
N ALA A 166 6.89 12.53 3.77
CA ALA A 166 8.26 12.54 3.28
C ALA A 166 8.75 13.96 2.96
N THR A 167 7.91 14.79 2.32
CA THR A 167 8.20 16.21 2.03
C THR A 167 8.49 17.00 3.31
N ASN A 168 7.67 16.83 4.34
CA ASN A 168 7.83 17.55 5.60
C ASN A 168 9.08 17.08 6.37
N ALA A 169 9.37 15.78 6.34
CA ALA A 169 10.57 15.24 6.94
C ALA A 169 11.85 15.76 6.25
N LEU A 170 11.85 15.80 4.92
CA LEU A 170 12.96 16.34 4.11
C LEU A 170 13.23 17.83 4.36
N ARG A 171 12.18 18.61 4.66
CA ARG A 171 12.33 20.04 4.95
C ARG A 171 13.19 20.30 6.19
N ALA A 172 13.17 19.41 7.18
CA ALA A 172 14.05 19.49 8.36
C ALA A 172 15.54 19.33 8.01
N ALA A 173 15.83 18.75 6.85
CA ALA A 173 17.16 18.61 6.26
C ALA A 173 17.48 19.70 5.22
N GLY A 174 16.62 20.73 5.08
CA GLY A 174 16.78 21.80 4.09
C GLY A 174 16.43 21.39 2.65
N ILE A 175 15.83 20.21 2.44
CA ILE A 175 15.47 19.71 1.11
C ILE A 175 13.99 20.03 0.86
N ASN A 176 13.73 20.92 -0.11
CA ASN A 176 12.38 21.26 -0.55
C ASN A 176 12.04 20.49 -1.82
N TYR A 177 11.40 19.34 -1.66
CA TYR A 177 10.90 18.52 -2.76
C TYR A 177 9.50 18.03 -2.46
N HIS A 178 8.60 18.10 -3.45
CA HIS A 178 7.29 17.47 -3.41
C HIS A 178 6.96 16.95 -4.80
N GLY A 179 6.46 15.71 -4.86
CA GLY A 179 6.14 15.04 -6.11
C GLY A 179 5.63 13.63 -5.86
N TRP A 180 5.58 12.83 -6.92
CA TRP A 180 5.19 11.43 -6.85
C TRP A 180 6.26 10.57 -6.16
N PRO A 181 5.90 9.42 -5.52
CA PRO A 181 6.84 8.58 -4.78
C PRO A 181 8.12 8.21 -5.54
N ILE A 182 8.03 7.92 -6.84
CA ILE A 182 9.18 7.59 -7.67
C ILE A 182 10.20 8.73 -7.77
N GLY A 183 9.74 9.99 -7.76
CA GLY A 183 10.61 11.13 -7.96
C GLY A 183 11.55 11.40 -6.77
N TYR A 184 11.23 10.89 -5.57
CA TYR A 184 12.12 10.94 -4.41
C TYR A 184 13.41 10.13 -4.62
N MET A 185 13.42 9.16 -5.54
CA MET A 185 14.65 8.43 -5.90
C MET A 185 15.73 9.35 -6.46
N SER A 186 15.35 10.47 -7.08
CA SER A 186 16.32 11.43 -7.65
C SER A 186 17.08 12.25 -6.60
N LEU A 187 16.63 12.26 -5.34
CA LEU A 187 17.19 13.09 -4.27
C LEU A 187 18.46 12.50 -3.64
N GLY A 188 18.83 11.27 -4.02
CA GLY A 188 19.83 10.50 -3.30
C GLY A 188 20.43 9.37 -4.09
N THR A 189 21.12 8.49 -3.37
CA THR A 189 21.69 7.24 -3.90
C THR A 189 20.99 6.06 -3.25
N VAL A 190 20.70 5.03 -4.03
CA VAL A 190 20.19 3.77 -3.49
C VAL A 190 21.26 3.10 -2.64
N VAL A 191 20.88 2.61 -1.47
CA VAL A 191 21.78 1.90 -0.54
C VAL A 191 21.23 0.51 -0.22
N SER A 192 22.10 -0.42 0.17
CA SER A 192 21.65 -1.75 0.56
C SER A 192 20.88 -1.72 1.88
N ALA A 193 20.05 -2.72 2.13
CA ALA A 193 19.31 -2.84 3.39
C ALA A 193 20.24 -2.93 4.62
N ALA A 194 21.43 -3.54 4.47
CA ALA A 194 22.43 -3.62 5.53
C ALA A 194 23.09 -2.27 5.84
N GLU A 195 23.15 -1.39 4.84
CA GLU A 195 23.70 -0.05 4.98
C GLU A 195 22.63 0.99 5.32
N ALA A 196 21.34 0.63 5.33
CA ALA A 196 20.24 1.54 5.58
C ALA A 196 20.36 2.17 6.98
N GLN A 197 20.18 3.49 7.04
CA GLN A 197 20.34 4.31 8.24
C GLN A 197 19.08 5.12 8.51
N PRO A 198 18.76 5.41 9.79
CA PRO A 198 17.66 6.31 10.13
C PRO A 198 17.75 7.62 9.33
N GLY A 199 16.65 7.97 8.65
CA GLY A 199 16.54 9.14 7.79
C GLY A 199 16.62 8.86 6.30
N ASP A 200 17.04 7.66 5.89
CA ASP A 200 16.90 7.25 4.50
C ASP A 200 15.42 7.19 4.11
N LEU A 201 15.13 7.59 2.88
CA LEU A 201 13.79 7.39 2.32
C LEU A 201 13.66 5.94 1.87
N ILE A 202 12.43 5.44 1.85
CA ILE A 202 12.12 4.12 1.33
C ILE A 202 11.08 4.26 0.24
N TYR A 203 11.47 3.93 -0.99
CA TYR A 203 10.54 3.80 -2.10
C TYR A 203 10.02 2.37 -2.20
N TYR A 204 8.72 2.25 -2.47
CA TYR A 204 8.07 1.01 -2.84
C TYR A 204 7.36 1.20 -4.17
N ALA A 205 7.62 0.30 -5.13
CA ALA A 205 6.83 0.24 -6.36
C ALA A 205 5.37 -0.12 -6.06
N ASN A 206 5.14 -0.92 -5.01
CA ASN A 206 3.84 -1.17 -4.41
C ASN A 206 3.97 -1.21 -2.88
N GLY A 207 3.30 -0.32 -2.15
CA GLY A 207 3.33 -0.24 -0.68
C GLY A 207 2.47 -1.28 0.05
N GLY A 208 1.95 -2.30 -0.65
CA GLY A 208 1.01 -3.29 -0.12
C GLY A 208 -0.46 -2.94 -0.35
N MET A 209 -0.73 -1.82 -1.02
CA MET A 209 -2.07 -1.31 -1.32
C MET A 209 -2.33 -1.18 -2.84
N GLY A 210 -1.47 -1.76 -3.68
CA GLY A 210 -1.57 -1.67 -5.14
C GLY A 210 -1.04 -0.36 -5.74
N LEU A 211 -0.42 0.50 -4.93
CA LEU A 211 0.08 1.82 -5.35
C LEU A 211 1.52 2.03 -4.87
N ALA A 212 2.28 2.83 -5.61
CA ALA A 212 3.61 3.27 -5.21
C ALA A 212 3.54 4.05 -3.88
N HIS A 213 4.57 3.90 -3.06
CA HIS A 213 4.59 4.45 -1.70
C HIS A 213 5.97 4.98 -1.34
N ILE A 214 6.03 5.92 -0.41
CA ILE A 214 7.26 6.48 0.14
C ILE A 214 7.17 6.51 1.67
N ALA A 215 8.24 6.14 2.35
CA ALA A 215 8.33 6.18 3.82
C ALA A 215 9.70 6.71 4.26
N VAL A 216 9.86 6.94 5.56
CA VAL A 216 11.16 7.32 6.17
C VAL A 216 11.63 6.19 7.07
N TYR A 217 12.81 5.64 6.80
CA TYR A 217 13.42 4.59 7.62
C TYR A 217 13.84 5.16 8.97
N ILE A 218 13.59 4.42 10.05
CA ILE A 218 13.94 4.83 11.42
C ILE A 218 14.84 3.80 12.14
N GLY A 219 15.38 2.83 11.41
CA GLY A 219 16.21 1.76 12.00
C GLY A 219 15.41 0.52 12.38
N ASN A 220 16.13 -0.56 12.72
CA ASN A 220 15.56 -1.82 13.22
C ASN A 220 14.45 -2.41 12.33
N GLY A 221 14.56 -2.24 11.00
CA GLY A 221 13.56 -2.72 10.06
C GLY A 221 12.21 -2.00 10.13
N LYS A 222 12.16 -0.81 10.73
CA LYS A 222 10.94 0.01 10.89
C LYS A 222 11.01 1.29 10.08
N ALA A 223 9.84 1.80 9.72
CA ALA A 223 9.69 3.06 9.01
C ALA A 223 8.45 3.84 9.50
N VAL A 224 8.46 5.15 9.29
CA VAL A 224 7.28 5.99 9.42
C VAL A 224 6.58 6.07 8.07
N HIS A 225 5.31 5.70 8.07
CA HIS A 225 4.44 5.70 6.89
C HIS A 225 3.35 6.74 7.04
N GLY A 226 3.11 7.54 6.01
CA GLY A 226 1.94 8.40 5.86
C GLY A 226 0.90 7.71 4.99
N GLY A 227 -0.37 8.07 5.09
CA GLY A 227 -1.41 7.47 4.27
C GLY A 227 -1.84 6.08 4.73
N TRP A 228 -1.40 5.62 5.89
CA TRP A 228 -1.56 4.23 6.35
C TRP A 228 -2.99 3.98 6.88
N ASN A 229 -3.60 2.85 6.51
CA ASN A 229 -4.88 2.33 7.03
C ASN A 229 -5.93 3.41 7.40
N GLY A 230 -6.30 4.28 6.47
CA GLY A 230 -7.20 5.41 6.75
C GLY A 230 -6.49 6.75 6.91
N ASN A 231 -5.36 6.91 6.20
CA ASN A 231 -4.61 8.16 6.06
C ASN A 231 -3.82 8.64 7.29
N THR A 232 -3.58 7.77 8.28
CA THR A 232 -2.82 8.13 9.48
C THR A 232 -1.32 7.96 9.29
N THR A 233 -0.52 8.82 9.92
CA THR A 233 0.93 8.66 10.01
C THR A 233 1.29 7.71 11.16
N VAL A 234 1.95 6.59 10.87
CA VAL A 234 2.25 5.53 11.85
C VAL A 234 3.66 4.97 11.70
N VAL A 235 4.16 4.31 12.76
CA VAL A 235 5.34 3.44 12.65
C VAL A 235 4.88 2.03 12.27
N ASN A 236 5.50 1.44 11.25
CA ASN A 236 5.30 0.05 10.87
C ASN A 236 6.59 -0.57 10.32
N THR A 237 6.54 -1.84 9.91
CA THR A 237 7.64 -2.51 9.22
C THR A 237 8.03 -1.79 7.94
N ALA A 238 9.34 -1.68 7.68
CA ALA A 238 9.89 -1.19 6.42
C ALA A 238 9.73 -2.20 5.26
N TYR A 239 9.27 -3.42 5.55
CA TYR A 239 9.19 -4.51 4.58
C TYR A 239 7.73 -4.77 4.22
N VAL A 240 7.19 -3.95 3.31
CA VAL A 240 5.80 -4.01 2.85
C VAL A 240 5.74 -4.14 1.33
N GLY A 241 4.66 -4.73 0.82
CA GLY A 241 4.38 -4.85 -0.61
C GLY A 241 5.57 -5.35 -1.44
N SER A 242 6.05 -4.55 -2.39
CA SER A 242 7.16 -4.90 -3.30
C SER A 242 8.52 -5.01 -2.60
N GLY A 243 8.61 -4.69 -1.32
CA GLY A 243 9.86 -4.56 -0.58
C GLY A 243 10.51 -3.17 -0.73
N PRO A 244 11.42 -2.83 0.18
CA PRO A 244 12.00 -1.49 0.28
C PRO A 244 13.13 -1.25 -0.71
N VAL A 245 13.14 -0.07 -1.33
CA VAL A 245 14.33 0.52 -1.96
C VAL A 245 14.78 1.71 -1.12
N PHE A 246 15.87 1.54 -0.38
CA PHE A 246 16.41 2.56 0.51
C PHE A 246 17.20 3.61 -0.26
N ILE A 247 16.94 4.89 0.00
CA ILE A 247 17.52 6.04 -0.70
C ILE A 247 18.16 6.95 0.33
N ARG A 248 19.48 7.11 0.26
CA ARG A 248 20.22 8.07 1.06
C ARG A 248 20.27 9.41 0.37
N VAL A 249 19.65 10.41 0.96
CA VAL A 249 19.67 11.80 0.47
C VAL A 249 21.07 12.41 0.60
N LYS A 250 21.49 13.15 -0.44
CA LYS A 250 22.73 13.93 -0.47
C LYS A 250 22.55 15.24 0.30
#